data_AF-A0A9J5XUN8-F1
#
_entry.id   AF-A0A9J5XUN8-F1
#
_cell.length_a   1.000
_cell.length_b   1.000
_cell.length_c   1.000
_cell.angle_alpha   90.00
_cell.angle_beta   90.00
_cell.angle_gamma   90.00
#
_symmetry.space_group_name_H-M   'P 1'
#
loop_
_entity.id
_entity.type
_entity.pdbx_description
1 polymer ?
#
loop_
_entity_poly.entity_id
_entity_poly.type
_entity_poly.pdbx_seq_one_letter_code
_entity_poly.pdbx_strand_id
1 'polypeptide(L)' 'MAEWSQFPAVIVFVAGLDLLKERGVTYAEFLKKKKGVKSHVKVVEAEEQVHVYHVFHPESEATRLLQNQMSDFINSFRK' A
#
# COMPACT_ATOMS: atom_id res chain seq x y z
N MET A 1 24.88 7.26 -1.19
CA MET A 1 24.30 6.11 -1.93
C MET A 1 23.74 4.99 -1.02
N ALA A 2 23.91 5.06 0.32
CA ALA A 2 23.54 3.99 1.26
C ALA A 2 22.17 4.16 1.96
N GLU A 3 21.50 5.30 1.81
CA GLU A 3 20.29 5.64 2.58
C GLU A 3 19.07 4.78 2.19
N TRP A 4 18.87 4.55 0.89
CA TRP A 4 17.69 3.86 0.36
C TRP A 4 17.71 2.34 0.52
N SER A 5 18.87 1.73 0.79
CA SER A 5 18.98 0.28 1.05
C SER A 5 18.45 -0.12 2.43
N GLN A 6 18.30 0.84 3.35
CA GLN A 6 17.69 0.60 4.66
C GLN A 6 16.19 0.87 4.66
N PHE A 7 15.64 1.37 3.55
CA PHE A 7 14.23 1.70 3.46
C PHE A 7 13.39 0.41 3.48
N PRO A 8 12.32 0.35 4.29
CA PRO A 8 11.54 -0.87 4.46
C PRO A 8 10.78 -1.25 3.18
N ALA A 9 10.31 -2.49 3.15
CA ALA A 9 9.27 -2.91 2.21
C ALA A 9 8.01 -2.03 2.40
N VAL A 10 7.32 -1.72 1.30
CA VAL A 10 6.12 -0.89 1.29
C VAL A 10 4.99 -1.53 0.49
N ILE A 11 3.80 -1.51 1.06
CA ILE A 11 2.54 -1.72 0.35
C ILE A 11 1.70 -0.44 0.48
N VAL A 12 1.18 0.06 -0.63
CA VAL A 12 0.34 1.26 -0.68
C VAL A 12 -1.07 0.85 -1.07
N PHE A 13 -2.04 1.15 -0.22
CA PHE A 13 -3.46 0.94 -0.51
C PHE A 13 -4.08 2.25 -1.00
N VAL A 14 -4.81 2.20 -2.11
CA VAL A 14 -5.54 3.34 -2.67
C VAL A 14 -6.98 2.95 -2.96
N ALA A 15 -7.89 3.91 -2.85
CA ALA A 15 -9.30 3.74 -3.23
C ALA A 15 -9.50 4.28 -4.65
N GLY A 16 -10.24 3.56 -5.49
CA GLY A 16 -10.38 3.90 -6.90
C GLY A 16 -11.14 5.20 -7.15
N LEU A 17 -12.08 5.55 -6.27
CA LEU A 17 -12.88 6.78 -6.27
C LEU A 17 -12.27 7.90 -5.40
N ASP A 18 -11.06 7.71 -4.89
CA ASP A 18 -10.36 8.68 -4.04
C ASP A 18 -9.60 9.72 -4.89
N LEU A 19 -9.88 11.01 -4.67
CA LEU A 19 -9.16 12.13 -5.28
C LEU A 19 -7.65 12.11 -4.98
N LEU A 20 -7.23 11.42 -3.91
CA LEU A 20 -5.83 11.28 -3.51
C LEU A 20 -5.14 10.03 -4.08
N LYS A 21 -5.84 9.19 -4.85
CA LYS A 21 -5.30 7.96 -5.45
C LYS A 21 -3.96 8.19 -6.15
N GLU A 22 -3.90 9.20 -7.02
CA GLU A 22 -2.69 9.50 -7.80
C GLU A 22 -1.48 9.83 -6.92
N ARG A 23 -1.69 10.40 -5.73
CA ARG A 23 -0.59 10.68 -4.80
C ARG A 23 0.02 9.39 -4.27
N GLY A 24 -0.82 8.42 -3.90
CA GLY A 24 -0.38 7.09 -3.46
C GLY A 24 0.39 6.34 -4.55
N VAL A 25 -0.13 6.36 -5.79
CA VAL A 25 0.53 5.76 -6.96
C VAL A 25 1.88 6.42 -7.23
N THR A 26 1.91 7.76 -7.26
CA THR A 26 3.13 8.54 -7.50
C THR A 26 4.20 8.25 -6.44
N TYR A 27 3.81 8.12 -5.17
CA TYR A 27 4.73 7.75 -4.09
C TYR A 27 5.36 6.37 -4.31
N ALA A 28 4.53 5.37 -4.65
CA ALA A 28 5.02 4.02 -4.94
C ALA A 28 5.96 3.99 -6.15
N GLU A 29 5.65 4.71 -7.22
CA GLU A 29 6.53 4.84 -8.39
C GLU A 29 7.87 5.51 -8.05
N PHE A 30 7.83 6.57 -7.23
CA PHE A 30 9.03 7.23 -6.75
C PHE A 30 9.93 6.26 -5.98
N LEU A 31 9.37 5.46 -5.07
CA LEU A 31 10.11 4.45 -4.31
C LEU A 31 10.71 3.37 -5.21
N LYS A 32 9.93 2.86 -6.19
CA LYS A 32 10.42 1.87 -7.17
C LYS A 32 11.65 2.36 -7.96
N LYS A 33 11.75 3.67 -8.21
CA LYS A 33 12.90 4.28 -8.92
C LYS A 33 14.16 4.39 -8.05
N LYS A 34 14.07 4.24 -6.72
CA LYS A 34 15.23 4.35 -5.82
C LYS A 34 16.07 3.07 -5.83
N LYS A 35 17.35 3.20 -6.20
CA LYS A 35 18.33 2.12 -6.07
C LYS A 35 18.48 1.76 -4.58
N GLY A 36 18.09 0.55 -4.20
CA GLY A 36 18.15 0.06 -2.82
C GLY A 36 16.79 -0.39 -2.26
N VAL A 37 15.68 0.18 -2.72
CA VAL A 37 14.31 -0.13 -2.26
C VAL A 37 13.73 -1.38 -2.96
N LYS A 38 14.60 -2.25 -3.46
CA LYS A 38 14.30 -3.09 -4.64
C LYS A 38 13.35 -4.27 -4.41
N SER A 39 13.01 -4.66 -3.20
CA SER A 39 12.36 -5.97 -3.03
C SER A 39 10.83 -5.94 -2.94
N HIS A 40 10.19 -4.90 -2.40
CA HIS A 40 8.75 -4.98 -2.13
C HIS A 40 8.06 -3.62 -2.10
N VAL A 41 7.88 -2.95 -3.24
CA VAL A 41 6.94 -1.81 -3.35
C VAL A 41 5.73 -2.26 -4.15
N LYS A 42 4.59 -2.43 -3.46
CA LYS A 42 3.30 -2.84 -4.06
C LYS A 42 2.29 -1.71 -3.97
N VAL A 43 1.38 -1.66 -4.94
CA VAL A 43 0.18 -0.83 -4.90
C VAL A 43 -1.01 -1.77 -5.02
N VAL A 44 -2.00 -1.60 -4.17
CA VAL A 44 -3.28 -2.30 -4.21
C VAL A 44 -4.37 -1.25 -4.32
N GLU A 45 -5.19 -1.37 -5.36
CA GLU A 45 -6.33 -0.49 -5.59
C GLU A 45 -7.64 -1.22 -5.23
N ALA A 46 -8.49 -0.55 -4.47
CA ALA A 46 -9.87 -0.95 -4.24
C ALA A 46 -10.78 -0.09 -5.15
N GLU A 47 -11.03 -0.58 -6.37
CA GLU A 47 -11.55 0.20 -7.51
C GLU A 47 -12.85 0.98 -7.22
N GLU A 48 -13.79 0.39 -6.49
CA GLU A 48 -15.10 0.99 -6.22
C GLU A 48 -15.18 1.72 -4.88
N GLN A 49 -14.06 1.83 -4.16
CA GLN A 49 -14.05 2.39 -2.81
C GLN A 49 -13.71 3.88 -2.79
N VAL A 50 -14.25 4.58 -1.79
CA VAL A 50 -14.00 6.00 -1.51
C VAL A 50 -12.82 6.17 -0.54
N HIS A 51 -12.39 7.43 -0.36
CA HIS A 51 -11.34 7.79 0.59
C HIS A 51 -11.61 7.19 1.98
N VAL A 52 -10.60 6.52 2.54
CA VAL A 52 -10.65 5.86 3.86
C VAL A 52 -11.88 4.96 4.09
N TYR A 53 -12.35 4.26 3.06
CA TYR A 53 -13.52 3.37 3.15
C TYR A 53 -13.49 2.39 4.33
N HIS A 54 -12.30 1.94 4.75
CA HIS A 54 -12.11 1.03 5.89
C HIS A 54 -12.47 1.64 7.24
N VAL A 55 -12.52 2.97 7.35
CA VAL A 55 -12.99 3.70 8.54
C VAL A 55 -14.52 3.78 8.55
N PHE A 56 -15.14 4.03 7.41
CA PHE A 56 -16.60 4.18 7.30
C PHE A 56 -17.35 2.84 7.25
N HIS A 57 -16.71 1.81 6.69
CA HIS A 57 -17.30 0.48 6.48
C HIS A 57 -16.38 -0.61 7.02
N PRO A 58 -16.16 -0.68 8.35
CA PRO A 58 -15.19 -1.58 8.96
C PRO A 58 -15.48 -3.07 8.74
N GLU A 59 -16.74 -3.43 8.51
CA GLU A 59 -17.17 -4.83 8.35
C GLU A 59 -17.33 -5.27 6.89
N SER A 60 -17.09 -4.37 5.91
CA SER A 60 -17.25 -4.68 4.49
C SER A 60 -16.21 -5.67 3.97
N GLU A 61 -16.55 -6.39 2.91
CA GLU A 61 -15.63 -7.32 2.23
C GLU A 61 -14.34 -6.61 1.77
N ALA A 62 -14.45 -5.40 1.22
CA ALA A 62 -13.29 -4.62 0.80
C ALA A 62 -12.36 -4.27 1.98
N THR A 63 -12.93 -4.00 3.16
CA THR A 63 -12.15 -3.71 4.36
C THR A 63 -11.47 -4.96 4.90
N ARG A 64 -12.19 -6.09 4.94
CA ARG A 64 -11.64 -7.39 5.35
C ARG A 64 -10.48 -7.80 4.43
N LEU A 65 -10.64 -7.61 3.12
CA LEU A 65 -9.58 -7.87 2.15
C LEU A 65 -8.33 -7.01 2.42
N LEU A 66 -8.50 -5.70 2.64
CA LEU A 66 -7.38 -4.81 2.99
C LEU A 66 -6.68 -5.26 4.29
N GLN A 67 -7.45 -5.59 5.32
CA GLN A 67 -6.91 -6.04 6.61
C GLN A 67 -6.13 -7.35 6.48
N ASN A 68 -6.64 -8.31 5.70
CA ASN A 68 -5.95 -9.57 5.42
C ASN A 68 -4.64 -9.31 4.67
N GLN A 69 -4.68 -8.52 3.59
CA GLN A 69 -3.48 -8.17 2.82
C GLN A 69 -2.44 -7.42 3.65
N MET A 70 -2.88 -6.53 4.55
CA MET A 70 -1.99 -5.83 5.48
C MET A 70 -1.34 -6.80 6.48
N SER A 71 -2.13 -7.72 7.05
CA SER A 71 -1.65 -8.73 7.99
C SER A 71 -0.66 -9.68 7.33
N ASP A 72 -0.99 -10.19 6.14
CA ASP A 72 -0.11 -11.06 5.35
C ASP A 72 1.21 -10.36 5.01
N PHE A 73 1.14 -9.09 4.61
CA PHE A 73 2.32 -8.30 4.33
C PHE A 73 3.21 -8.14 5.57
N ILE A 74 2.66 -7.78 6.72
CA ILE A 74 3.43 -7.63 7.96
C ILE A 74 4.05 -8.97 8.37
N ASN A 75 3.28 -10.05 8.30
CA ASN A 75 3.72 -11.38 8.68
C ASN A 75 4.79 -11.94 7.72
N SER A 76 4.81 -11.56 6.45
CA SER A 76 5.87 -12.01 5.53
C SER A 76 7.26 -11.45 5.87
N PHE A 77 7.36 -10.48 6.79
CA PHE A 77 8.64 -9.95 7.28
C PHE A 77 8.91 -10.28 8.76
N ARG A 78 7.94 -10.88 9.47
CA ARG A 78 8.20 -11.46 10.79
C ARG A 78 8.95 -12.77 10.61
N LYS A 79 10.21 -12.78 11.04
CA LYS A 79 10.97 -14.01 11.31
C LYS A 79 10.75 -14.44 12.76
#